data_AF-A0A374AIM4-F1
#
_entry.id   AF-A0A374AIM4-F1
#
_cell.length_a   1.000
_cell.length_b   1.000
_cell.length_c   1.000
_cell.angle_alpha   90.00
_cell.angle_beta   90.00
_cell.angle_gamma   90.00
#
_symmetry.space_group_name_H-M   'P 1'
#
loop_
_entity.id
_entity.type
_entity.pdbx_description
1 polymer ?
#
loop_
_entity_poly.entity_id
_entity_poly.type
_entity_poly.pdbx_seq_one_letter_code
_entity_poly.pdbx_strand_id
1 'polypeptide(L)'
;MSYKYKKNKGFTLVELIVVLLILAILLALLIPSLISYITSAQKKACLVSKAGLLRDLTADEIYELEESGKYDTAYLKSLAEKSEYKCRQGGAYDVSRGSDGSIVIVCGKHDKNYDFNMNEALSYIIANNPDIAKLIEGYMNKNIDSSSGTGKAYENLLNALGQAGFNAGQAGVNTWSFQGKGSSYYFYWTTEDISSKSPGDKVKVIRYNSARGTYTAGYVAVRRETLSASDSSDGKPRTYSVLGRSDSDWTEYTGVKQSEDDKKNYSKIYQIFKNMK
;
A
#
# COMPACT_ATOMS: atom_id res chain seq x y z
N MET A 1 37.92 4.83 -68.89
CA MET A 1 36.94 4.17 -68.00
C MET A 1 36.41 5.23 -67.05
N SER A 2 35.16 5.69 -67.24
CA SER A 2 34.58 6.80 -66.46
C SER A 2 33.77 6.25 -65.30
N TYR A 3 34.16 6.55 -64.06
CA TYR A 3 33.46 6.11 -62.84
C TYR A 3 32.23 6.99 -62.61
N LYS A 4 31.04 6.45 -62.92
CA LYS A 4 29.75 7.11 -62.69
C LYS A 4 29.43 7.05 -61.19
N TYR A 5 29.70 8.12 -60.44
CA TYR A 5 29.27 8.25 -59.04
C TYR A 5 27.73 8.34 -58.98
N LYS A 6 27.08 7.33 -58.39
CA LYS A 6 25.65 7.38 -58.03
C LYS A 6 25.45 8.42 -56.92
N LYS A 7 24.73 9.51 -57.21
CA LYS A 7 24.28 10.47 -56.19
C LYS A 7 23.19 9.80 -55.34
N ASN A 8 23.57 9.21 -54.21
CA ASN A 8 22.62 8.84 -53.17
C ASN A 8 22.11 10.15 -52.54
N LYS A 9 20.79 10.39 -52.58
CA LYS A 9 20.18 11.53 -51.89
C LYS A 9 20.38 11.32 -50.38
N GLY A 10 21.29 12.08 -49.79
CA GLY A 10 21.50 12.11 -48.35
C GLY A 10 20.37 12.86 -47.65
N PHE A 11 20.16 12.55 -46.37
CA PHE A 11 19.28 13.30 -45.49
C PHE A 11 19.71 14.77 -45.42
N THR A 12 18.76 15.69 -45.45
CA THR A 12 19.07 17.11 -45.22
C THR A 12 19.28 17.40 -43.75
N LEU A 13 20.09 18.40 -43.44
CA LEU A 13 20.35 18.84 -42.06
C LEU A 13 19.04 19.29 -41.38
N VAL A 14 18.12 19.88 -42.14
CA VAL A 14 16.80 20.30 -41.66
C VAL A 14 15.93 19.10 -41.27
N GLU A 15 15.85 18.06 -42.11
CA GLU A 15 15.07 16.85 -41.79
C GLU A 15 15.61 16.15 -40.53
N LEU A 16 16.94 16.13 -40.33
CA LEU A 16 17.53 15.57 -39.12
C LEU A 16 17.10 16.36 -37.86
N ILE A 17 17.14 17.70 -37.91
CA ILE A 17 16.76 18.54 -36.77
C ILE A 17 15.28 18.39 -36.42
N VAL A 18 14.40 18.31 -37.43
CA VAL A 18 12.96 18.11 -37.20
C VAL A 18 12.70 16.77 -36.50
N VAL A 19 13.37 15.69 -36.94
CA VAL A 19 13.24 14.37 -36.31
C VAL A 19 13.74 14.40 -34.86
N LEU A 20 14.91 15.00 -34.61
CA LEU A 20 15.46 15.13 -33.26
C LEU A 20 14.55 15.94 -32.33
N LEU A 21 13.90 16.99 -32.84
CA LEU A 21 12.96 17.80 -32.08
C LEU A 21 11.71 17.00 -31.68
N ILE A 22 11.16 16.21 -32.61
CA ILE A 22 10.02 15.33 -32.31
C ILE A 22 10.41 14.28 -31.26
N LEU A 23 11.57 13.63 -31.41
CA LEU A 23 12.06 12.65 -30.44
C LEU A 23 12.26 13.26 -29.04
N ALA A 24 12.78 14.50 -28.96
CA ALA A 24 12.96 15.19 -27.69
C ALA A 24 11.63 15.43 -26.97
N ILE A 25 10.58 15.86 -27.68
CA ILE A 25 9.24 16.08 -27.11
C ILE A 25 8.64 14.76 -26.62
N LEU A 26 8.74 13.69 -27.40
CA LEU A 26 8.21 12.39 -27.01
C LEU A 26 8.93 11.84 -25.76
N LEU A 27 10.26 11.93 -25.71
CA LEU A 27 11.05 11.50 -24.55
C LEU A 27 10.68 12.29 -23.29
N ALA A 28 10.47 13.60 -23.40
CA ALA A 28 10.11 14.44 -22.27
C ALA A 28 8.80 14.01 -21.60
N LEU A 29 7.81 13.55 -22.38
CA LEU A 29 6.54 13.06 -21.86
C LEU A 29 6.62 11.62 -21.32
N LEU A 30 7.46 10.78 -21.94
CA LEU A 30 7.51 9.34 -21.65
C LEU A 30 8.37 9.02 -20.41
N ILE A 31 9.51 9.70 -20.25
CA ILE A 31 10.47 9.44 -19.16
C ILE A 31 9.83 9.52 -17.77
N PRO A 32 9.05 10.57 -17.40
CA PRO A 32 8.47 10.66 -16.05
C PRO A 32 7.52 9.50 -15.73
N SER A 33 6.73 9.07 -16.71
CA SER A 33 5.80 7.95 -16.55
C SER A 33 6.56 6.65 -16.28
N LEU A 34 7.59 6.36 -17.08
CA LEU A 34 8.42 5.17 -16.92
C LEU A 34 9.14 5.12 -15.58
N ILE A 35 9.71 6.25 -15.13
CA ILE A 35 10.36 6.35 -13.82
C ILE A 35 9.37 5.96 -12.71
N SER A 36 8.12 6.41 -12.77
CA SER A 36 7.12 6.01 -11.78
C SER A 36 6.89 4.50 -11.74
N TYR A 37 6.72 3.84 -12.90
CA TYR A 37 6.52 2.38 -12.93
C TYR A 37 7.73 1.61 -12.38
N ILE A 38 8.94 2.06 -12.72
CA ILE A 38 10.18 1.46 -12.20
C ILE A 38 10.21 1.60 -10.67
N THR A 39 9.91 2.78 -10.12
CA THR A 39 9.90 2.97 -8.66
C THR A 39 8.86 2.08 -7.96
N SER A 40 7.68 1.89 -8.55
CA SER A 40 6.66 0.97 -8.01
C SER A 40 7.13 -0.49 -8.06
N ALA A 41 7.75 -0.92 -9.17
CA ALA A 41 8.29 -2.27 -9.29
C ALA A 41 9.43 -2.54 -8.28
N GLN A 42 10.29 -1.54 -8.06
CA GLN A 42 11.36 -1.60 -7.06
C GLN A 42 10.81 -1.75 -5.64
N LYS A 43 9.75 -1.01 -5.29
CA LYS A 43 9.05 -1.14 -4.01
C LYS A 43 8.44 -2.53 -3.85
N LYS A 44 7.75 -3.06 -4.88
CA LYS A 44 7.20 -4.42 -4.86
C LYS A 44 8.26 -5.49 -4.67
N ALA A 45 9.39 -5.39 -5.39
CA ALA A 45 10.50 -6.30 -5.21
C ALA A 45 11.05 -6.24 -3.78
N CYS A 46 11.15 -5.05 -3.20
CA CYS A 46 11.54 -4.87 -1.80
C CYS A 46 10.53 -5.50 -0.84
N LEU A 47 9.22 -5.33 -1.08
CA LEU A 47 8.18 -5.93 -0.26
C LEU A 47 8.26 -7.46 -0.25
N VAL A 48 8.43 -8.07 -1.43
CA VAL A 48 8.60 -9.53 -1.53
C VAL A 48 9.85 -9.99 -0.77
N SER A 49 10.97 -9.28 -0.92
CA SER A 49 12.18 -9.60 -0.15
C SER A 49 11.99 -9.41 1.35
N LYS A 50 11.28 -8.38 1.82
CA LYS A 50 10.95 -8.19 3.23
C LYS A 50 10.06 -9.32 3.76
N ALA A 51 9.04 -9.72 3.01
CA ALA A 51 8.15 -10.81 3.38
C ALA A 51 8.92 -12.14 3.46
N GLY A 52 9.85 -12.40 2.52
CA GLY A 52 10.75 -13.54 2.58
C GLY A 52 11.62 -13.53 3.84
N LEU A 53 12.29 -12.40 4.10
CA LEU A 53 13.10 -12.23 5.31
C LEU A 53 12.26 -12.46 6.58
N LEU A 54 11.06 -11.89 6.64
CA LEU A 54 10.19 -12.08 7.79
C LEU A 54 9.81 -13.55 8.00
N ARG A 55 9.49 -14.27 6.92
CA ARG A 55 9.16 -15.70 6.98
C ARG A 55 10.33 -16.50 7.51
N ASP A 56 11.54 -16.24 7.03
CA ASP A 56 12.77 -16.89 7.54
C ASP A 56 12.96 -16.63 9.03
N LEU A 57 12.93 -15.36 9.45
CA LEU A 57 13.14 -14.99 10.85
C LEU A 57 12.06 -15.56 11.77
N THR A 58 10.81 -15.61 11.30
CA THR A 58 9.70 -16.17 12.07
C THR A 58 9.79 -17.68 12.16
N ALA A 59 10.18 -18.36 11.08
CA ALA A 59 10.38 -19.80 11.10
C ALA A 59 11.53 -20.18 12.04
N ASP A 60 12.67 -19.49 11.95
CA ASP A 60 13.83 -19.68 12.83
C ASP A 60 13.43 -19.51 14.30
N GLU A 61 12.71 -18.42 14.63
CA GLU A 61 12.18 -18.19 15.97
C GLU A 61 11.27 -19.32 16.47
N ILE A 62 10.35 -19.80 15.64
CA ILE A 62 9.43 -20.88 16.02
C ILE A 62 10.17 -22.20 16.24
N TYR A 63 11.14 -22.55 15.38
CA TYR A 63 11.84 -23.83 15.46
C TYR A 63 12.84 -23.90 16.62
N GLU A 64 13.53 -22.80 16.92
CA GLU A 64 14.58 -22.78 17.93
C GLU A 64 14.07 -22.42 19.33
N LEU A 65 13.02 -21.59 19.43
CA LEU A 65 12.49 -21.15 20.73
C LEU A 65 11.17 -21.81 21.12
N GLU A 66 10.44 -22.46 20.21
CA GLU A 66 9.12 -23.05 20.48
C GLU A 66 8.19 -22.06 21.24
N GLU A 67 7.72 -22.42 22.44
CA GLU A 67 6.91 -21.55 23.33
C GLU A 67 7.75 -20.77 24.37
N SER A 68 9.07 -20.94 24.38
CA SER A 68 9.94 -20.49 25.47
C SER A 68 10.37 -19.02 25.41
N GLY A 69 10.07 -18.31 24.32
CA GLY A 69 10.36 -16.88 24.21
C GLY A 69 10.29 -16.31 22.79
N LYS A 70 10.75 -15.07 22.62
CA LYS A 70 10.93 -14.39 21.33
C LYS A 70 12.33 -13.82 21.26
N TYR A 71 12.92 -13.81 20.06
CA TYR A 71 14.21 -13.15 19.84
C TYR A 71 14.11 -11.66 20.11
N ASP A 72 15.13 -11.13 20.78
CA ASP A 72 15.30 -9.69 20.91
C ASP A 72 15.67 -9.04 19.57
N THR A 73 15.66 -7.72 19.56
CA THR A 73 15.98 -6.94 18.35
C THR A 73 17.43 -7.14 17.89
N ALA A 74 18.38 -7.35 18.79
CA ALA A 74 19.79 -7.49 18.43
C ALA A 74 20.03 -8.82 17.70
N TYR A 75 19.43 -9.90 18.19
CA TYR A 75 19.53 -11.21 17.57
C TYR A 75 18.86 -11.25 16.20
N LEU A 76 17.64 -10.70 16.09
CA LEU A 76 16.92 -10.57 14.81
C LEU A 76 17.75 -9.82 13.75
N LYS A 77 18.45 -8.75 14.15
CA LYS A 77 19.35 -8.01 13.24
C LYS A 77 20.48 -8.90 12.73
N SER A 78 21.09 -9.69 13.62
CA SER A 78 22.19 -10.58 13.24
C SER A 78 21.75 -11.68 12.25
N LEU A 79 20.53 -12.21 12.39
CA LEU A 79 19.96 -13.16 11.45
C LEU A 79 19.64 -12.49 10.11
N ALA A 80 19.05 -11.29 10.16
CA ALA A 80 18.74 -10.52 8.95
C ALA A 80 19.99 -10.14 8.16
N GLU A 81 21.12 -9.89 8.82
CA GLU A 81 22.41 -9.66 8.19
C GLU A 81 22.91 -10.88 7.40
N LYS A 82 22.64 -12.10 7.88
CA LYS A 82 23.01 -13.36 7.21
C LYS A 82 22.03 -13.83 6.14
N SER A 83 20.78 -13.39 6.19
CA SER A 83 19.75 -13.79 5.23
C SER A 83 20.08 -13.36 3.80
N GLU A 84 19.69 -14.19 2.83
CA GLU A 84 19.76 -13.88 1.39
C GLU A 84 18.74 -12.84 0.94
N TYR A 85 17.68 -12.63 1.72
CA TYR A 85 16.65 -11.65 1.43
C TYR A 85 17.17 -10.23 1.69
N LYS A 86 17.66 -9.59 0.63
CA LYS A 86 18.13 -8.19 0.65
C LYS A 86 17.33 -7.29 -0.28
N CYS A 87 17.35 -6.00 -0.01
CA CYS A 87 16.77 -5.01 -0.91
C CYS A 87 17.58 -4.94 -2.21
N ARG A 88 16.97 -5.29 -3.35
CA ARG A 88 17.62 -5.22 -4.68
C ARG A 88 18.09 -3.84 -5.08
N GLN A 89 17.60 -2.79 -4.42
CA GLN A 89 18.00 -1.41 -4.65
C GLN A 89 19.07 -0.92 -3.67
N GLY A 90 19.63 -1.80 -2.82
CA GLY A 90 20.68 -1.47 -1.87
C GLY A 90 20.20 -0.75 -0.60
N GLY A 91 18.91 -0.79 -0.30
CA GLY A 91 18.39 -0.26 0.98
C GLY A 91 18.68 -1.21 2.13
N ALA A 92 19.34 -0.73 3.19
CA ALA A 92 19.55 -1.53 4.40
C ALA A 92 18.19 -1.86 5.07
N TYR A 93 18.06 -3.08 5.58
CA TYR A 93 16.93 -3.48 6.41
C TYR A 93 17.28 -3.23 7.88
N ASP A 94 16.43 -2.47 8.55
CA ASP A 94 16.41 -2.32 9.99
C ASP A 94 15.33 -3.25 10.54
N VAL A 95 15.74 -4.26 11.29
CA VAL A 95 14.83 -5.25 11.88
C VAL A 95 14.65 -4.94 13.35
N SER A 96 13.42 -4.99 13.84
CA SER A 96 13.08 -4.68 15.23
C SER A 96 11.91 -5.52 15.72
N ARG A 97 11.66 -5.45 17.03
CA ARG A 97 10.50 -6.07 17.67
C ARG A 97 9.44 -5.01 17.97
N GLY A 98 8.22 -5.22 17.48
CA GLY A 98 7.05 -4.41 17.82
C GLY A 98 6.64 -4.60 19.29
N SER A 99 5.85 -3.66 19.83
CA SER A 99 5.30 -3.75 21.19
C SER A 99 4.30 -4.90 21.38
N ASP A 100 3.69 -5.36 20.29
CA ASP A 100 2.86 -6.57 20.20
C ASP A 100 3.69 -7.86 20.05
N GLY A 101 5.02 -7.73 20.02
CA GLY A 101 5.96 -8.82 19.83
C GLY A 101 6.05 -9.32 18.38
N SER A 102 5.56 -8.58 17.38
CA SER A 102 5.76 -8.88 15.95
C SER A 102 7.18 -8.52 15.49
N ILE A 103 7.73 -9.28 14.54
CA ILE A 103 8.99 -8.90 13.88
C ILE A 103 8.67 -7.83 12.83
N VAL A 104 9.39 -6.72 12.93
CA VAL A 104 9.25 -5.56 12.06
C VAL A 104 10.49 -5.44 11.20
N ILE A 105 10.30 -5.19 9.90
CA ILE A 105 11.40 -4.95 8.97
C ILE A 105 11.14 -3.62 8.26
N VAL A 106 12.12 -2.71 8.30
CA VAL A 106 12.05 -1.39 7.66
C VAL A 106 13.22 -1.25 6.67
N CYS A 107 12.93 -0.94 5.42
CA CYS A 107 13.92 -0.65 4.39
C CYS A 107 14.27 0.83 4.37
N GLY A 108 15.54 1.15 4.67
CA GLY A 108 16.05 2.52 4.66
C GLY A 108 16.05 3.23 3.29
N LYS A 109 15.59 2.59 2.21
CA LYS A 109 15.43 3.20 0.88
C LYS A 109 13.98 3.32 0.42
N HIS A 110 13.14 2.34 0.75
CA HIS A 110 11.74 2.31 0.29
C HIS A 110 10.75 2.74 1.36
N ASP A 111 11.16 2.71 2.63
CA ASP A 111 10.32 3.12 3.76
C ASP A 111 10.69 4.54 4.24
N LYS A 112 11.74 5.17 3.65
CA LYS A 112 12.01 6.60 3.83
C LYS A 112 11.14 7.38 2.85
N ASN A 113 10.13 8.09 3.37
CA ASN A 113 9.09 8.85 2.65
C ASN A 113 7.77 8.11 2.32
N TYR A 114 7.52 7.00 3.03
CA TYR A 114 6.23 6.29 3.24
C TYR A 114 5.08 6.62 2.29
N ASP A 115 5.03 5.93 1.15
CA ASP A 115 3.83 5.79 0.32
C ASP A 115 3.26 4.38 0.49
N PHE A 116 2.86 4.04 1.71
CA PHE A 116 2.33 2.70 1.98
C PHE A 116 0.99 2.47 1.29
N ASN A 117 0.98 1.58 0.30
CA ASN A 117 -0.24 1.23 -0.41
C ASN A 117 -0.97 0.10 0.32
N MET A 118 -1.97 0.48 1.15
CA MET A 118 -2.80 -0.47 1.88
C MET A 118 -3.43 -1.52 0.97
N ASN A 119 -3.87 -1.14 -0.24
CA ASN A 119 -4.48 -2.09 -1.17
C ASN A 119 -3.48 -3.13 -1.69
N GLU A 120 -2.23 -2.77 -1.94
CA GLU A 120 -1.21 -3.74 -2.35
C GLU A 120 -0.89 -4.71 -1.21
N ALA A 121 -0.82 -4.22 0.03
CA ALA A 121 -0.64 -5.07 1.21
C ALA A 121 -1.81 -6.05 1.37
N LEU A 122 -3.05 -5.57 1.27
CA LEU A 122 -4.27 -6.40 1.30
C LEU A 122 -4.28 -7.43 0.16
N SER A 123 -3.95 -7.01 -1.06
CA SER A 123 -3.90 -7.90 -2.23
C SER A 123 -2.85 -9.00 -2.05
N TYR A 124 -1.69 -8.65 -1.48
CA TYR A 124 -0.64 -9.62 -1.19
C TYR A 124 -1.10 -10.68 -0.19
N ILE A 125 -1.69 -10.27 0.94
CA ILE A 125 -2.14 -11.24 1.96
C ILE A 125 -3.31 -12.10 1.45
N ILE A 126 -4.23 -11.55 0.65
CA ILE A 126 -5.30 -12.35 0.02
C ILE A 126 -4.71 -13.41 -0.91
N ALA A 127 -3.72 -13.04 -1.72
CA ALA A 127 -3.11 -13.96 -2.67
C ALA A 127 -2.25 -15.06 -2.01
N ASN A 128 -1.75 -14.82 -0.80
CA ASN A 128 -0.79 -15.70 -0.12
C ASN A 128 -1.31 -16.35 1.17
N ASN A 129 -2.55 -16.06 1.57
CA ASN A 129 -3.19 -16.62 2.75
C ASN A 129 -4.64 -17.03 2.42
N PRO A 130 -4.91 -18.33 2.21
CA PRO A 130 -6.24 -18.84 1.87
C PRO A 130 -7.34 -18.53 2.91
N ASP A 131 -6.98 -18.45 4.19
CA ASP A 131 -7.94 -18.13 5.25
C ASP A 131 -8.35 -16.66 5.20
N ILE A 132 -7.41 -15.77 4.86
CA ILE A 132 -7.71 -14.36 4.60
C ILE A 132 -8.52 -14.19 3.33
N ALA A 133 -8.24 -14.96 2.27
CA ALA A 133 -9.07 -14.95 1.06
C ALA A 133 -10.53 -15.29 1.38
N LYS A 134 -10.76 -16.39 2.12
CA LYS A 134 -12.11 -16.79 2.58
C LYS A 134 -12.75 -15.76 3.50
N LEU A 135 -11.97 -15.15 4.40
CA LEU A 135 -12.46 -14.07 5.27
C LEU A 135 -12.99 -12.91 4.41
N ILE A 136 -12.21 -12.46 3.43
CA ILE A 136 -12.59 -11.33 2.57
C ILE A 136 -13.82 -11.67 1.71
N GLU A 137 -13.91 -12.89 1.17
CA GLU A 137 -15.11 -13.38 0.47
C GLU A 137 -16.37 -13.28 1.35
N GLY A 138 -16.27 -13.66 2.63
CA GLY A 138 -17.36 -13.54 3.61
C GLY A 138 -17.72 -12.09 3.99
N TYR A 139 -16.86 -11.12 3.66
CA TYR A 139 -17.03 -9.70 3.97
C TYR A 139 -17.41 -8.84 2.76
N MET A 140 -17.74 -9.45 1.62
CA MET A 140 -18.11 -8.72 0.40
C MET A 140 -19.41 -7.90 0.47
N ASN A 141 -20.23 -8.10 1.51
CA ASN A 141 -21.37 -7.24 1.84
C ASN A 141 -21.31 -6.71 3.29
N LYS A 142 -20.11 -6.72 3.88
CA LYS A 142 -19.83 -6.28 5.25
C LYS A 142 -18.61 -5.37 5.25
N ASN A 143 -18.20 -4.93 6.43
CA ASN A 143 -17.09 -3.99 6.58
C ASN A 143 -16.12 -4.49 7.64
N ILE A 144 -14.84 -4.17 7.45
CA ILE A 144 -13.78 -4.39 8.44
C ILE A 144 -13.13 -3.04 8.70
N ASP A 145 -13.23 -2.55 9.91
CA ASP A 145 -12.79 -1.21 10.30
C ASP A 145 -11.65 -1.31 11.31
N SER A 146 -10.52 -0.63 11.05
CA SER A 146 -9.38 -0.62 11.97
C SER A 146 -9.71 -0.01 13.32
N SER A 147 -10.65 0.94 13.33
CA SER A 147 -11.11 1.65 14.53
C SER A 147 -12.02 0.81 15.43
N SER A 148 -12.43 -0.39 15.00
CA SER A 148 -13.16 -1.32 15.85
C SER A 148 -12.33 -1.76 17.07
N GLY A 149 -11.01 -1.89 16.90
CA GLY A 149 -10.03 -2.24 17.93
C GLY A 149 -10.12 -3.67 18.47
N THR A 150 -11.31 -4.29 18.47
CA THR A 150 -11.56 -5.65 18.98
C THR A 150 -12.38 -6.50 18.01
N GLY A 151 -12.57 -6.06 16.77
CA GLY A 151 -13.26 -6.86 15.76
C GLY A 151 -12.41 -8.06 15.34
N LYS A 152 -12.95 -9.29 15.44
CA LYS A 152 -12.22 -10.52 15.09
C LYS A 152 -11.67 -10.48 13.66
N ALA A 153 -12.45 -9.96 12.70
CA ALA A 153 -12.00 -9.81 11.32
C ALA A 153 -10.91 -8.74 11.17
N TYR A 154 -10.97 -7.67 11.96
CA TYR A 154 -9.92 -6.66 12.02
C TYR A 154 -8.61 -7.26 12.56
N GLU A 155 -8.67 -8.00 13.67
CA GLU A 155 -7.51 -8.64 14.29
C GLU A 155 -6.90 -9.69 13.34
N ASN A 156 -7.72 -10.52 12.69
CA ASN A 156 -7.24 -11.48 11.69
C ASN A 156 -6.50 -10.80 10.54
N LEU A 157 -7.05 -9.68 10.03
CA LEU A 157 -6.41 -8.94 8.96
C LEU A 157 -5.12 -8.25 9.43
N LEU A 158 -5.12 -7.67 10.63
CA LEU A 158 -3.95 -7.03 11.22
C LEU A 158 -2.81 -8.05 11.44
N ASN A 159 -3.14 -9.23 11.96
CA ASN A 159 -2.18 -10.31 12.17
C ASN A 159 -1.60 -10.80 10.84
N ALA A 160 -2.43 -11.00 9.82
CA ALA A 160 -1.95 -11.42 8.49
C ALA A 160 -1.08 -10.35 7.82
N LEU A 161 -1.42 -9.07 7.97
CA LEU A 161 -0.57 -7.96 7.53
C LEU A 161 0.78 -8.01 8.25
N GLY A 162 0.78 -8.13 9.58
CA GLY A 162 1.99 -8.24 10.39
C GLY A 162 2.88 -9.41 9.98
N GLN A 163 2.30 -10.60 9.79
CA GLN A 163 3.01 -11.80 9.31
C GLN A 163 3.56 -11.67 7.88
N ALA A 164 3.00 -10.78 7.08
CA ALA A 164 3.52 -10.44 5.76
C ALA A 164 4.51 -9.25 5.78
N GLY A 165 4.83 -8.72 6.96
CA GLY A 165 5.79 -7.63 7.17
C GLY A 165 5.20 -6.25 6.93
N PHE A 166 3.87 -6.17 6.95
CA PHE A 166 3.12 -4.94 6.82
C PHE A 166 2.65 -4.44 8.19
N ASN A 167 3.16 -3.28 8.60
CA ASN A 167 2.68 -2.60 9.80
C ASN A 167 2.07 -1.25 9.42
N ALA A 168 0.73 -1.16 9.48
CA ALA A 168 -0.01 0.05 9.11
C ALA A 168 0.37 1.26 10.00
N GLY A 169 0.54 1.06 11.30
CA GLY A 169 0.88 2.12 12.24
C GLY A 169 2.27 2.72 11.98
N GLN A 170 3.27 1.87 11.74
CA GLN A 170 4.61 2.34 11.35
C GLN A 170 4.63 2.98 9.96
N ALA A 171 3.71 2.56 9.10
CA ALA A 171 3.47 3.19 7.81
C ALA A 171 2.75 4.55 7.89
N GLY A 172 2.44 5.02 9.11
CA GLY A 172 1.70 6.26 9.35
C GLY A 172 0.23 6.17 8.98
N VAL A 173 -0.30 4.96 8.75
CA VAL A 173 -1.73 4.71 8.53
C VAL A 173 -2.39 4.50 9.88
N ASN A 174 -3.09 5.53 10.35
CA ASN A 174 -3.76 5.53 11.64
C ASN A 174 -5.19 4.98 11.57
N THR A 175 -5.84 5.04 10.40
CA THR A 175 -7.17 4.47 10.20
C THR A 175 -7.33 3.90 8.79
N TRP A 176 -7.97 2.74 8.69
CA TRP A 176 -8.40 2.13 7.44
C TRP A 176 -9.76 1.44 7.57
N SER A 177 -10.47 1.30 6.45
CA SER A 177 -11.79 0.65 6.39
C SER A 177 -11.95 -0.10 5.07
N PHE A 178 -12.07 -1.43 5.16
CA PHE A 178 -12.49 -2.28 4.05
C PHE A 178 -14.02 -2.31 4.01
N GLN A 179 -14.60 -1.99 2.85
CA GLN A 179 -16.04 -1.90 2.67
C GLN A 179 -16.48 -2.73 1.46
N GLY A 180 -17.08 -3.90 1.74
CA GLY A 180 -17.60 -4.79 0.72
C GLY A 180 -18.81 -4.19 -0.01
N LYS A 181 -18.82 -4.34 -1.35
CA LYS A 181 -19.88 -3.88 -2.26
C LYS A 181 -20.16 -4.94 -3.33
N GLY A 182 -20.79 -6.05 -2.92
CA GLY A 182 -21.22 -7.13 -3.80
C GLY A 182 -20.04 -7.91 -4.38
N SER A 183 -19.73 -7.70 -5.66
CA SER A 183 -18.55 -8.32 -6.31
C SER A 183 -17.29 -7.46 -6.22
N SER A 184 -17.36 -6.32 -5.54
CA SER A 184 -16.28 -5.35 -5.43
C SER A 184 -16.16 -4.82 -4.00
N TYR A 185 -15.17 -3.98 -3.75
CA TYR A 185 -15.00 -3.32 -2.46
C TYR A 185 -14.36 -1.95 -2.66
N TYR A 186 -14.63 -1.08 -1.68
CA TYR A 186 -13.79 0.08 -1.44
C TYR A 186 -12.84 -0.20 -0.30
N PHE A 187 -11.60 0.28 -0.43
CA PHE A 187 -10.66 0.26 0.68
C PHE A 187 -10.18 1.67 0.95
N TYR A 188 -10.46 2.18 2.14
CA TYR A 188 -10.09 3.52 2.55
C TYR A 188 -8.95 3.46 3.55
N TRP A 189 -8.02 4.43 3.50
CA TRP A 189 -7.02 4.62 4.52
C TRP A 189 -6.57 6.08 4.64
N THR A 190 -6.08 6.43 5.82
CA THR A 190 -5.64 7.78 6.15
C THR A 190 -4.56 7.78 7.23
N THR A 191 -3.83 8.88 7.27
CA THR A 191 -2.88 9.22 8.33
C THR A 191 -3.56 9.85 9.55
N GLU A 192 -4.87 10.10 9.49
CA GLU A 192 -5.61 10.65 10.63
C GLU A 192 -6.14 9.53 11.52
N ASP A 193 -6.05 9.72 12.84
CA ASP A 193 -6.83 8.93 13.79
C ASP A 193 -8.24 9.52 13.88
N ILE A 194 -9.25 8.67 13.70
CA ILE A 194 -10.67 9.05 13.74
C ILE A 194 -11.35 8.77 15.09
N SER A 195 -10.64 8.15 16.04
CA SER A 195 -11.19 7.73 17.34
C SER A 195 -11.83 8.89 18.13
N SER A 196 -11.25 10.08 18.03
CA SER A 196 -11.69 11.30 18.70
C SER A 196 -12.61 12.20 17.86
N LYS A 197 -12.87 11.84 16.60
CA LYS A 197 -13.67 12.65 15.67
C LYS A 197 -15.17 12.43 15.86
N SER A 198 -15.93 13.48 15.57
CA SER A 198 -17.39 13.49 15.68
C SER A 198 -18.05 13.06 14.37
N PRO A 199 -19.25 12.44 14.41
CA PRO A 199 -20.00 12.14 13.20
C PRO A 199 -20.24 13.39 12.34
N GLY A 200 -19.91 13.30 11.05
CA GLY A 200 -19.96 14.42 10.11
C GLY A 200 -18.61 15.11 9.88
N ASP A 201 -17.63 14.93 10.77
CA ASP A 201 -16.27 15.44 10.55
C ASP A 201 -15.69 14.87 9.27
N LYS A 202 -15.04 15.70 8.47
CA LYS A 202 -14.39 15.28 7.23
C LYS A 202 -12.95 14.87 7.51
N VAL A 203 -12.55 13.73 6.95
CA VAL A 203 -11.21 13.15 7.07
C VAL A 203 -10.66 12.99 5.68
N LYS A 204 -9.44 13.47 5.43
CA LYS A 204 -8.79 13.18 4.14
C LYS A 204 -8.43 11.71 4.10
N VAL A 205 -8.67 11.06 2.98
CA VAL A 205 -8.39 9.63 2.80
C VAL A 205 -7.90 9.37 1.39
N ILE A 206 -7.22 8.24 1.22
CA ILE A 206 -7.09 7.57 -0.07
C ILE A 206 -8.14 6.47 -0.11
N ARG A 207 -8.82 6.33 -1.25
CA ARG A 207 -9.77 5.26 -1.55
C ARG A 207 -9.26 4.44 -2.72
N TYR A 208 -9.20 3.13 -2.57
CA TYR A 208 -9.11 2.18 -3.68
C TYR A 208 -10.50 1.63 -4.03
N ASN A 209 -10.82 1.59 -5.33
CA ASN A 209 -12.02 0.97 -5.87
C ASN A 209 -11.60 -0.28 -6.64
N SER A 210 -11.97 -1.47 -6.14
CA SER A 210 -11.54 -2.74 -6.74
C SER A 210 -12.25 -3.07 -8.06
N ALA A 211 -13.49 -2.61 -8.26
CA ALA A 211 -14.20 -2.79 -9.54
C ALA A 211 -13.48 -2.08 -10.69
N ARG A 212 -12.89 -0.91 -10.40
CA ARG A 212 -12.16 -0.10 -11.40
C ARG A 212 -10.66 -0.27 -11.33
N GLY A 213 -10.11 -0.86 -10.27
CA GLY A 213 -8.67 -0.87 -9.99
C GLY A 213 -8.09 0.54 -9.97
N THR A 214 -8.72 1.46 -9.24
CA THR A 214 -8.36 2.89 -9.21
C THR A 214 -8.23 3.42 -7.80
N TYR A 215 -7.27 4.32 -7.59
CA TYR A 215 -7.04 5.10 -6.39
C TYR A 215 -7.65 6.50 -6.56
N THR A 216 -8.16 7.07 -5.47
CA THR A 216 -8.68 8.45 -5.47
C THR A 216 -8.43 9.09 -4.11
N ALA A 217 -7.89 10.30 -4.10
CA ALA A 217 -7.76 11.12 -2.90
C ALA A 217 -9.01 11.99 -2.71
N GLY A 218 -9.50 12.07 -1.48
CA GLY A 218 -10.75 12.79 -1.19
C GLY A 218 -11.02 12.89 0.30
N TYR A 219 -12.20 13.35 0.64
CA TYR A 219 -12.69 13.40 2.01
C TYR A 219 -13.79 12.38 2.21
N VAL A 220 -13.84 11.79 3.39
CA VAL A 220 -14.97 11.00 3.84
C VAL A 220 -15.48 11.53 5.18
N ALA A 221 -16.79 11.56 5.36
CA ALA A 221 -17.40 11.91 6.64
C ALA A 221 -17.21 10.77 7.65
N VAL A 222 -16.94 11.11 8.91
CA VAL A 222 -16.93 10.15 10.01
C VAL A 222 -18.38 9.80 10.37
N ARG A 223 -18.63 8.52 10.67
CA ARG A 223 -19.91 8.01 11.19
C ARG A 223 -19.66 7.17 12.43
N ARG A 224 -20.72 6.60 13.01
CA ARG A 224 -20.62 5.61 14.09
C ARG A 224 -21.19 4.29 13.65
N GLU A 225 -20.57 3.22 14.12
CA GLU A 225 -21.06 1.85 14.00
C GLU A 225 -20.96 1.15 15.36
N THR A 226 -21.77 0.12 15.57
CA THR A 226 -21.67 -0.76 16.73
C THR A 226 -21.18 -2.14 16.30
N LEU A 227 -20.03 -2.55 16.82
CA LEU A 227 -19.55 -3.93 16.73
C LEU A 227 -20.42 -4.80 17.64
N SER A 228 -20.92 -5.92 17.12
CA SER A 228 -21.70 -6.86 17.91
C SER A 228 -20.82 -7.60 18.93
N ALA A 229 -21.43 -8.10 20.00
CA ALA A 229 -20.73 -8.93 20.98
C ALA A 229 -20.15 -10.20 20.34
N SER A 230 -20.85 -10.79 19.37
CA SER A 230 -20.39 -12.00 18.68
C SER A 230 -19.21 -11.76 17.76
N ASP A 231 -19.11 -10.57 17.18
CA ASP A 231 -18.02 -10.19 16.27
C ASP A 231 -16.79 -9.61 17.01
N SER A 232 -16.94 -9.31 18.30
CA SER A 232 -15.85 -8.83 19.15
C SER A 232 -15.06 -9.95 19.81
N SER A 233 -13.74 -9.78 19.91
CA SER A 233 -12.82 -10.70 20.58
C SER A 233 -13.00 -10.71 22.11
N ASP A 234 -13.44 -9.60 22.71
CA ASP A 234 -13.71 -9.49 24.15
C ASP A 234 -15.15 -9.84 24.55
N GLY A 235 -15.98 -10.23 23.58
CA GLY A 235 -17.38 -10.58 23.79
C GLY A 235 -18.30 -9.41 24.16
N LYS A 236 -17.84 -8.16 24.04
CA LYS A 236 -18.62 -6.97 24.40
C LYS A 236 -18.96 -6.14 23.15
N PRO A 237 -20.20 -5.64 23.04
CA PRO A 237 -20.53 -4.72 21.97
C PRO A 237 -19.79 -3.39 22.20
N ARG A 238 -19.32 -2.78 21.12
CA ARG A 238 -18.58 -1.51 21.20
C ARG A 238 -19.03 -0.57 20.10
N THR A 239 -19.34 0.67 20.45
CA THR A 239 -19.64 1.72 19.46
C THR A 239 -18.38 2.51 19.19
N TYR A 240 -18.05 2.70 17.91
CA TYR A 240 -16.79 3.31 17.49
C TYR A 240 -16.99 4.18 16.25
N SER A 241 -16.05 5.10 16.02
CA SER A 241 -16.02 5.96 14.84
C SER A 241 -15.60 5.16 13.60
N VAL A 242 -16.27 5.36 12.47
CA VAL A 242 -15.96 4.71 11.19
C VAL A 242 -15.83 5.72 10.07
N LEU A 243 -15.12 5.34 9.00
CA LEU A 243 -15.19 6.05 7.74
C LEU A 243 -16.55 5.77 7.10
N GLY A 244 -17.23 6.83 6.64
CA GLY A 244 -18.57 6.73 6.04
C GLY A 244 -18.63 5.77 4.85
N ARG A 245 -19.82 5.23 4.62
CA ARG A 245 -20.09 4.13 3.68
C ARG A 245 -21.06 4.53 2.56
N SER A 246 -21.80 5.63 2.75
CA SER A 246 -22.72 6.16 1.76
C SER A 246 -21.97 6.96 0.69
N ASP A 247 -22.49 6.97 -0.53
CA ASP A 247 -21.98 7.86 -1.59
C ASP A 247 -22.05 9.34 -1.17
N SER A 248 -22.99 9.71 -0.27
CA SER A 248 -23.10 11.05 0.32
C SER A 248 -22.00 11.38 1.34
N ASP A 249 -21.34 10.37 1.90
CA ASP A 249 -20.23 10.59 2.86
C ASP A 249 -18.92 10.92 2.14
N TRP A 250 -18.83 10.61 0.85
CA TRP A 250 -17.63 10.73 0.04
C TRP A 250 -17.59 12.02 -0.78
N THR A 251 -16.43 12.65 -0.87
CA THR A 251 -16.17 13.75 -1.80
C THR A 251 -14.76 13.64 -2.37
N GLU A 252 -14.63 13.47 -3.68
CA GLU A 252 -13.33 13.49 -4.35
C GLU A 252 -12.68 14.88 -4.25
N TYR A 253 -11.38 14.93 -3.98
CA TYR A 253 -10.65 16.19 -3.95
C TYR A 253 -10.44 16.74 -5.37
N THR A 254 -10.88 17.97 -5.61
CA THR A 254 -10.85 18.61 -6.93
C THR A 254 -9.81 19.72 -7.07
N GLY A 255 -9.08 20.05 -5.99
CA GLY A 255 -8.04 21.09 -6.04
C GLY A 255 -6.83 20.73 -6.92
N VAL A 256 -6.66 19.44 -7.23
CA VAL A 256 -5.75 18.94 -8.29
C VAL A 256 -6.52 17.92 -9.10
N LYS A 257 -6.48 18.01 -10.44
CA LYS A 257 -7.14 17.06 -11.33
C LYS A 257 -6.55 15.65 -11.14
N GLN A 258 -7.42 14.68 -10.87
CA GLN A 258 -7.09 13.26 -10.79
C GLN A 258 -7.57 12.57 -12.08
N SER A 259 -6.76 12.56 -13.13
CA SER A 259 -7.17 11.92 -14.40
C SER A 259 -7.34 10.40 -14.25
N GLU A 260 -8.02 9.75 -15.20
CA GLU A 260 -8.17 8.29 -15.17
C GLU A 260 -6.82 7.55 -15.13
N ASP A 261 -5.81 8.08 -15.82
CA ASP A 261 -4.45 7.53 -15.78
C ASP A 261 -3.77 7.77 -14.41
N ASP A 262 -3.98 8.94 -13.81
CA ASP A 262 -3.45 9.22 -12.47
C ASP A 262 -4.08 8.29 -11.43
N LYS A 263 -5.38 8.03 -11.56
CA LYS A 263 -6.12 7.11 -10.68
C LYS A 263 -5.62 5.67 -10.78
N LYS A 264 -4.90 5.27 -11.83
CA LYS A 264 -4.24 3.96 -11.91
C LYS A 264 -2.88 3.92 -11.19
N ASN A 265 -2.34 5.06 -10.80
CA ASN A 265 -1.02 5.20 -10.20
C ASN A 265 -1.13 5.68 -8.75
N TYR A 266 -0.93 4.75 -7.82
CA TYR A 266 -0.98 5.05 -6.39
C TYR A 266 -0.03 6.19 -5.99
N SER A 267 1.21 6.18 -6.47
CA SER A 267 2.21 7.20 -6.11
C SER A 267 1.75 8.60 -6.48
N LYS A 268 1.08 8.77 -7.64
CA LYS A 268 0.51 10.07 -8.04
C LYS A 268 -0.62 10.51 -7.10
N ILE A 269 -1.55 9.61 -6.80
CA ILE A 269 -2.68 9.91 -5.91
C ILE A 269 -2.20 10.19 -4.49
N TYR A 270 -1.17 9.49 -4.02
CA TYR A 270 -0.54 9.74 -2.73
C TYR A 270 0.08 11.14 -2.65
N GLN A 271 0.73 11.64 -3.71
CA GLN A 271 1.22 13.03 -3.73
C GLN A 271 0.09 14.05 -3.65
N ILE A 272 -1.06 13.77 -4.29
CA ILE A 272 -2.25 14.64 -4.18
C ILE A 272 -2.76 14.61 -2.74
N PHE A 273 -2.97 13.43 -2.17
CA PHE A 273 -3.40 13.23 -0.78
C PHE A 273 -2.50 13.97 0.23
N LYS A 274 -1.18 13.90 0.06
CA LYS A 274 -0.21 14.57 0.92
C LYS A 274 -0.38 16.08 0.93
N ASN A 275 -0.77 16.66 -0.20
CA ASN A 275 -0.95 18.10 -0.40
C ASN A 275 -2.39 18.59 -0.14
N MET A 276 -3.31 17.69 0.21
CA MET A 276 -4.67 18.07 0.62
C MET A 276 -4.64 18.81 1.95
N LYS A 277 -5.39 19.91 2.01
CA LYS A 277 -5.58 20.73 3.21
C LYS A 277 -6.78 20.29 4.03
#